data_AF-E3H3D3-F1
#
_entry.id   AF-E3H3D3-F1
#
_cell.length_a   1.000
_cell.length_b   1.000
_cell.length_c   1.000
_cell.angle_alpha   90.00
_cell.angle_beta   90.00
_cell.angle_gamma   90.00
#
_symmetry.space_group_name_H-M   'P 1'
#
loop_
_entity.id
_entity.type
_entity.pdbx_description
1 polymer ?
#
loop_
_entity_poly.entity_id
_entity_poly.type
_entity_poly.pdbx_seq_one_letter_code
_entity_poly.pdbx_strand_id
1 'polypeptide(L)'
;MQELGIIARFPLGVYTGHKQDGNADTFPEPVRLHAALVSSAAQGSLAVTNEKGELEPSNASLKALKWLEENPPDGIEIPESHPVHKGSIRFTYRNTTNITVSSRPKEGQISDGTALGGNIGWYWKQVPDDIANTLEQLCDDVPYLGESTSVTVLGSGDVSPNLILDLQGNPLEAVGTMLRIPAPGRTDALIETYRENKLVTYECLTQVMYSTPEPEYPEVPWSRVVLLEIEGEELSPEEHVALCVALHRAIIAGIGYGASSFFTGKYPRGAEVPANRLAFHYIPAHYIQHLGIKNSVIAIMVPENTSPEDLIQLGRSLNAVPYLWGRTFGKRKLYFGGQVVNAHEFWPAVQPGYRRLWKPLTAIVPETRPVKKKDGGARWTLADSGLLSIAYVWRDKFNTAARGEQRYLELRNQVEEQSDAQVYHARTIHTRPTAYVHKVPQNVMPQPWRGVLSLGNLTNDRTIIALGQSRHLGAGLLVPYDVPEEEFIYLQQAYKERKNDQ
;
A
#
# COMPACT_ATOMS: atom_id res chain seq x y z
N MET A 1 19.94 -24.46 -12.66
CA MET A 1 19.79 -23.03 -12.33
C MET A 1 18.54 -22.93 -11.50
N GLN A 2 18.63 -22.28 -10.35
CA GLN A 2 17.55 -22.13 -9.39
C GLN A 2 17.53 -20.71 -8.82
N GLU A 3 16.42 -20.34 -8.21
CA GLU A 3 16.32 -19.14 -7.38
C GLU A 3 17.04 -19.40 -6.04
N LEU A 4 17.69 -18.39 -5.50
CA LEU A 4 18.40 -18.47 -4.22
C LEU A 4 18.06 -17.25 -3.37
N GLY A 5 17.51 -17.50 -2.18
CA GLY A 5 17.37 -16.49 -1.13
C GLY A 5 18.27 -16.83 0.05
N ILE A 6 19.08 -15.87 0.50
CA ILE A 6 19.87 -15.98 1.73
C ILE A 6 19.27 -15.01 2.75
N ILE A 7 18.95 -15.52 3.93
CA ILE A 7 18.32 -14.77 5.02
C ILE A 7 19.31 -14.63 6.18
N ALA A 8 19.46 -13.40 6.67
CA ALA A 8 20.13 -13.08 7.92
C ALA A 8 19.11 -12.82 9.03
N ARG A 9 19.10 -13.70 10.02
CA ARG A 9 18.35 -13.51 11.27
C ARG A 9 19.28 -13.04 12.37
N PHE A 10 18.96 -11.94 13.02
CA PHE A 10 19.67 -11.42 14.18
C PHE A 10 18.92 -11.84 15.45
N PRO A 11 19.40 -12.82 16.25
CA PRO A 11 18.63 -13.34 17.38
C PRO A 11 18.32 -12.31 18.47
N LEU A 12 19.16 -11.27 18.58
CA LEU A 12 18.96 -10.17 19.52
C LEU A 12 18.14 -9.01 18.92
N GLY A 13 17.71 -9.13 17.65
CA GLY A 13 16.98 -8.09 16.93
C GLY A 13 17.78 -6.82 16.68
N VAL A 14 19.10 -6.83 16.89
CA VAL A 14 19.97 -5.66 16.74
C VAL A 14 21.15 -6.00 15.84
N TYR A 15 21.36 -5.16 14.83
CA TYR A 15 22.54 -5.14 13.98
C TYR A 15 23.49 -4.02 14.41
N THR A 16 24.78 -4.30 14.48
CA THR A 16 25.83 -3.30 14.77
C THR A 16 26.91 -3.34 13.69
N GLY A 17 27.20 -2.20 13.10
CA GLY A 17 28.23 -2.04 12.07
C GLY A 17 28.69 -0.60 11.92
N HIS A 18 29.82 -0.40 11.26
CA HIS A 18 30.35 0.93 10.91
C HIS A 18 30.71 1.01 9.43
N LYS A 19 30.36 2.12 8.81
CA LYS A 19 30.83 2.52 7.49
C LYS A 19 32.29 3.02 7.58
N GLN A 20 32.94 3.17 6.44
CA GLN A 20 34.35 3.59 6.37
C GLN A 20 34.58 4.99 6.99
N ASP A 21 33.56 5.85 6.91
CA ASP A 21 33.55 7.19 7.48
C ASP A 21 33.35 7.19 9.02
N GLY A 22 33.23 6.03 9.65
CA GLY A 22 33.00 5.87 11.08
C GLY A 22 31.53 6.04 11.49
N ASN A 23 30.61 6.31 10.56
CA ASN A 23 29.19 6.37 10.86
C ASN A 23 28.61 4.98 11.10
N ALA A 24 27.58 4.90 11.93
CA ALA A 24 26.84 3.67 12.17
C ALA A 24 26.24 3.16 10.85
N ASP A 25 26.42 1.88 10.58
CA ASP A 25 25.80 1.19 9.46
C ASP A 25 24.42 0.70 9.89
N THR A 26 23.39 0.98 9.09
CA THR A 26 21.99 0.69 9.47
C THR A 26 21.58 -0.73 9.13
N PHE A 27 22.22 -1.37 8.16
CA PHE A 27 22.02 -2.77 7.80
C PHE A 27 23.29 -3.33 7.11
N PRO A 28 23.47 -4.65 7.03
CA PRO A 28 24.56 -5.25 6.28
C PRO A 28 24.32 -5.12 4.77
N GLU A 29 25.08 -4.25 4.10
CA GLU A 29 25.14 -4.20 2.64
C GLU A 29 25.68 -5.52 2.04
N PRO A 30 25.43 -5.83 0.75
CA PRO A 30 25.90 -7.07 0.10
C PRO A 30 27.41 -7.36 0.27
N VAL A 31 28.24 -6.32 0.34
CA VAL A 31 29.68 -6.46 0.63
C VAL A 31 29.99 -7.10 1.98
N ARG A 32 29.11 -6.94 2.98
CA ARG A 32 29.28 -7.56 4.30
C ARG A 32 28.93 -9.04 4.27
N LEU A 33 27.88 -9.40 3.54
CA LEU A 33 27.55 -10.80 3.28
C LEU A 33 28.74 -11.48 2.59
N HIS A 34 29.25 -10.89 1.50
CA HIS A 34 30.40 -11.43 0.77
C HIS A 34 31.62 -11.62 1.66
N ALA A 35 32.02 -10.61 2.44
CA ALA A 35 33.16 -10.70 3.34
C ALA A 35 32.98 -11.78 4.42
N ALA A 36 31.77 -11.95 4.95
CA ALA A 36 31.46 -12.99 5.92
C ALA A 36 31.54 -14.39 5.30
N LEU A 37 31.05 -14.57 4.07
CA LEU A 37 31.15 -15.83 3.34
C LEU A 37 32.62 -16.16 2.98
N VAL A 38 33.46 -15.16 2.67
CA VAL A 38 34.91 -15.36 2.50
C VAL A 38 35.55 -15.85 3.80
N SER A 39 35.18 -15.25 4.95
CA SER A 39 35.67 -15.68 6.26
C SER A 39 35.26 -17.12 6.57
N SER A 40 33.98 -17.47 6.30
CA SER A 40 33.46 -18.83 6.42
C SER A 40 34.22 -19.80 5.50
N ALA A 41 34.48 -19.44 4.26
CA ALA A 41 35.23 -20.29 3.33
C ALA A 41 36.68 -20.54 3.78
N ALA A 42 37.31 -19.56 4.43
CA ALA A 42 38.72 -19.65 4.84
C ALA A 42 38.94 -20.32 6.19
N GLN A 43 37.93 -20.36 7.07
CA GLN A 43 38.07 -20.83 8.46
C GLN A 43 36.97 -21.82 8.91
N GLY A 44 35.93 -21.99 8.12
CA GLY A 44 34.78 -22.85 8.42
C GLY A 44 34.99 -24.29 7.97
N SER A 45 33.88 -25.05 7.95
CA SER A 45 33.83 -26.47 7.63
C SER A 45 34.24 -26.81 6.20
N LEU A 46 34.12 -25.86 5.27
CA LEU A 46 34.52 -26.00 3.86
C LEU A 46 35.98 -25.60 3.57
N ALA A 47 36.73 -25.13 4.58
CA ALA A 47 38.13 -24.81 4.41
C ALA A 47 38.97 -26.08 4.21
N VAL A 48 39.98 -26.00 3.35
CA VAL A 48 40.92 -27.09 3.09
C VAL A 48 42.31 -26.74 3.62
N THR A 49 43.08 -27.74 4.03
CA THR A 49 44.46 -27.55 4.48
C THR A 49 45.40 -27.54 3.29
N ASN A 50 46.19 -26.46 3.14
CA ASN A 50 47.20 -26.35 2.11
C ASN A 50 48.47 -27.15 2.43
N GLU A 51 49.43 -27.19 1.50
CA GLU A 51 50.70 -27.92 1.67
C GLU A 51 51.53 -27.44 2.88
N LYS A 52 51.29 -26.23 3.38
CA LYS A 52 51.95 -25.64 4.55
C LYS A 52 51.21 -25.91 5.87
N GLY A 53 50.08 -26.61 5.83
CA GLY A 53 49.26 -26.89 7.01
C GLY A 53 48.30 -25.75 7.40
N GLU A 54 48.15 -24.73 6.56
CA GLU A 54 47.27 -23.58 6.81
C GLU A 54 45.89 -23.80 6.14
N LEU A 55 44.82 -23.25 6.73
CA LEU A 55 43.48 -23.31 6.13
C LEU A 55 43.34 -22.30 4.99
N GLU A 56 42.75 -22.74 3.88
CA GLU A 56 42.40 -21.91 2.75
C GLU A 56 41.03 -22.29 2.15
N PRO A 57 40.36 -21.37 1.42
CA PRO A 57 39.12 -21.68 0.74
C PRO A 57 39.25 -22.80 -0.29
N SER A 58 38.27 -23.71 -0.31
CA SER A 58 38.18 -24.73 -1.36
C SER A 58 37.94 -24.11 -2.75
N ASN A 59 38.28 -24.86 -3.81
CA ASN A 59 38.00 -24.42 -5.19
C ASN A 59 36.50 -24.17 -5.46
N ALA A 60 35.62 -24.96 -4.83
CA ALA A 60 34.17 -24.76 -4.95
C ALA A 60 33.75 -23.44 -4.29
N SER A 61 34.25 -23.17 -3.08
CA SER A 61 34.01 -21.92 -2.36
C SER A 61 34.53 -20.71 -3.14
N LEU A 62 35.76 -20.78 -3.69
CA LEU A 62 36.31 -19.71 -4.53
C LEU A 62 35.46 -19.44 -5.77
N LYS A 63 34.97 -20.50 -6.44
CA LYS A 63 34.09 -20.37 -7.60
C LYS A 63 32.79 -19.65 -7.23
N ALA A 64 32.16 -20.04 -6.13
CA ALA A 64 30.92 -19.42 -5.66
C ALA A 64 31.12 -17.95 -5.23
N LEU A 65 32.20 -17.65 -4.50
CA LEU A 65 32.52 -16.29 -4.06
C LEU A 65 32.86 -15.35 -5.22
N LYS A 66 33.57 -15.83 -6.25
CA LYS A 66 33.85 -15.08 -7.47
C LYS A 66 32.60 -14.88 -8.32
N TRP A 67 31.67 -15.83 -8.31
CA TRP A 67 30.37 -15.65 -8.97
C TRP A 67 29.57 -14.48 -8.35
N LEU A 68 29.60 -14.32 -7.02
CA LEU A 68 28.96 -13.17 -6.34
C LEU A 68 29.56 -11.81 -6.71
N GLU A 69 30.83 -11.75 -7.12
CA GLU A 69 31.48 -10.51 -7.57
C GLU A 69 30.96 -10.03 -8.92
N GLU A 70 30.49 -10.96 -9.76
CA GLU A 70 29.94 -10.68 -11.09
C GLU A 70 28.41 -10.56 -11.06
N ASN A 71 27.75 -11.11 -10.03
CA ASN A 71 26.30 -11.24 -9.94
C ASN A 71 25.79 -10.63 -8.61
N PRO A 72 25.56 -9.31 -8.56
CA PRO A 72 24.90 -8.70 -7.41
C PRO A 72 23.50 -9.28 -7.19
N PRO A 73 22.94 -9.22 -5.97
CA PRO A 73 21.57 -9.62 -5.71
C PRO A 73 20.58 -8.92 -6.65
N ASP A 74 19.61 -9.66 -7.19
CA ASP A 74 18.50 -9.11 -7.97
C ASP A 74 17.53 -8.33 -7.07
N GLY A 75 17.45 -8.71 -5.78
CA GLY A 75 16.62 -8.05 -4.80
C GLY A 75 17.16 -8.15 -3.37
N ILE A 76 16.77 -7.21 -2.54
CA ILE A 76 17.11 -7.15 -1.12
C ILE A 76 15.83 -6.92 -0.32
N GLU A 77 15.67 -7.67 0.77
CA GLU A 77 14.63 -7.47 1.77
C GLU A 77 15.24 -6.76 2.98
N ILE A 78 14.77 -5.55 3.26
CA ILE A 78 15.14 -4.78 4.44
C ILE A 78 13.89 -4.58 5.31
N PRO A 79 13.86 -5.10 6.55
CA PRO A 79 12.71 -4.91 7.43
C PRO A 79 12.63 -3.46 7.92
N GLU A 80 11.50 -3.09 8.51
CA GLU A 80 11.41 -1.84 9.25
C GLU A 80 12.53 -1.80 10.30
N SER A 81 13.22 -0.66 10.40
CA SER A 81 14.37 -0.53 11.29
C SER A 81 14.37 0.80 12.04
N HIS A 82 14.87 0.76 13.27
CA HIS A 82 14.93 1.92 14.17
C HIS A 82 16.30 2.00 14.85
N PRO A 83 16.94 3.17 14.91
CA PRO A 83 18.16 3.33 15.72
C PRO A 83 17.87 2.97 17.18
N VAL A 84 18.72 2.14 17.80
CA VAL A 84 18.57 1.75 19.22
C VAL A 84 18.75 2.96 20.14
N HIS A 85 19.52 3.96 19.71
CA HIS A 85 19.70 5.20 20.44
C HIS A 85 19.45 6.45 19.59
N LYS A 86 18.81 7.46 20.20
CA LYS A 86 18.60 8.80 19.62
C LYS A 86 19.37 9.83 20.43
N GLY A 87 20.71 9.83 20.35
CA GLY A 87 21.54 10.96 20.81
C GLY A 87 22.78 10.62 21.65
N SER A 88 23.86 11.36 21.38
CA SER A 88 25.21 11.33 21.98
C SER A 88 26.10 10.12 21.65
N ILE A 89 27.22 10.41 21.00
CA ILE A 89 28.31 9.49 20.63
C ILE A 89 28.87 8.84 21.90
N ARG A 90 28.90 7.51 21.95
CA ARG A 90 29.50 6.76 23.06
C ARG A 90 30.89 6.27 22.70
N PHE A 91 31.81 6.41 23.63
CA PHE A 91 33.17 5.91 23.51
C PHE A 91 33.40 4.75 24.47
N THR A 92 34.12 3.72 24.01
CA THR A 92 34.69 2.67 24.84
C THR A 92 36.21 2.79 24.83
N TYR A 93 36.83 2.51 25.98
CA TYR A 93 38.28 2.47 26.12
C TYR A 93 38.72 1.00 26.13
N ARG A 94 39.41 0.56 25.08
CA ARG A 94 39.94 -0.82 25.00
C ARG A 94 41.47 -0.80 24.92
N ASN A 95 42.11 -1.66 25.71
CA ASN A 95 43.53 -1.96 25.56
C ASN A 95 43.70 -2.94 24.39
N THR A 96 44.33 -2.47 23.31
CA THR A 96 44.54 -3.23 22.07
C THR A 96 45.96 -3.77 21.93
N THR A 97 46.74 -3.86 23.01
CA THR A 97 48.13 -4.36 22.99
C THR A 97 48.31 -5.56 23.89
N ASN A 98 49.23 -6.45 23.50
CA ASN A 98 49.66 -7.59 24.30
C ASN A 98 50.21 -7.12 25.64
N ILE A 99 49.97 -7.93 26.68
CA ILE A 99 50.10 -7.70 28.13
C ILE A 99 51.46 -7.14 28.61
N THR A 100 52.47 -6.99 27.73
CA THR A 100 53.85 -6.62 28.09
C THR A 100 54.19 -5.13 27.94
N VAL A 101 53.31 -4.26 27.44
CA VAL A 101 53.57 -2.81 27.36
C VAL A 101 52.38 -2.01 27.89
N SER A 102 52.61 -1.17 28.91
CA SER A 102 51.58 -0.24 29.41
C SER A 102 51.26 0.82 28.36
N SER A 103 50.28 0.57 27.49
CA SER A 103 49.75 1.56 26.56
C SER A 103 48.48 2.22 27.10
N ARG A 104 48.28 3.50 26.78
CA ARG A 104 47.00 4.19 27.07
C ARG A 104 45.86 3.48 26.32
N PRO A 105 44.67 3.30 26.94
CA PRO A 105 43.51 2.74 26.26
C PRO A 105 43.19 3.57 25.02
N LYS A 106 42.96 2.90 23.88
CA LYS A 106 42.48 3.59 22.68
C LYS A 106 40.98 3.83 22.81
N GLU A 107 40.56 5.04 22.48
CA GLU A 107 39.17 5.45 22.38
C GLU A 107 38.58 4.86 21.08
N GLY A 108 37.50 4.08 21.20
CA GLY A 108 36.74 3.55 20.08
C GLY A 108 35.28 3.93 20.22
N GLN A 109 34.68 4.46 19.16
CA GLN A 109 33.24 4.75 19.14
C GLN A 109 32.45 3.43 19.18
N ILE A 110 31.45 3.36 20.06
CA ILE A 110 30.51 2.23 20.12
C ILE A 110 29.44 2.45 19.04
N SER A 111 29.17 1.43 18.22
CA SER A 111 28.08 1.48 17.24
C SER A 111 26.73 1.65 17.96
N ASP A 112 25.93 2.64 17.55
CA ASP A 112 24.64 2.95 18.18
C ASP A 112 23.56 1.87 17.95
N GLY A 113 23.85 0.84 17.13
CA GLY A 113 22.99 -0.31 16.88
C GLY A 113 21.69 0.04 16.16
N THR A 114 21.24 -0.86 15.28
CA THR A 114 19.96 -0.73 14.59
C THR A 114 19.06 -1.88 14.98
N ALA A 115 17.91 -1.58 15.58
CA ALA A 115 16.87 -2.55 15.85
C ALA A 115 16.16 -2.91 14.53
N LEU A 116 15.99 -4.20 14.27
CA LEU A 116 15.39 -4.75 13.04
C LEU A 116 14.05 -5.39 13.38
N GLY A 117 13.01 -5.04 12.62
CA GLY A 117 11.66 -5.60 12.76
C GLY A 117 11.46 -6.98 12.11
N GLY A 118 12.51 -7.55 11.52
CA GLY A 118 12.45 -8.80 10.77
C GLY A 118 13.81 -9.28 10.32
N ASN A 119 13.82 -10.23 9.39
CA ASN A 119 15.05 -10.72 8.78
C ASN A 119 15.51 -9.79 7.66
N ILE A 120 16.80 -9.87 7.31
CA ILE A 120 17.35 -9.24 6.10
C ILE A 120 17.57 -10.32 5.06
N GLY A 121 17.20 -10.08 3.82
CA GLY A 121 17.29 -11.06 2.75
C GLY A 121 18.07 -10.55 1.54
N TRP A 122 18.83 -11.43 0.89
CA TRP A 122 19.41 -11.21 -0.43
C TRP A 122 18.89 -12.27 -1.39
N TYR A 123 18.44 -11.85 -2.55
CA TYR A 123 17.75 -12.69 -3.52
C TYR A 123 18.46 -12.67 -4.87
N TRP A 124 18.59 -13.85 -5.47
CA TRP A 124 19.06 -14.04 -6.85
C TRP A 124 18.08 -14.94 -7.60
N LYS A 125 17.72 -14.53 -8.81
CA LYS A 125 16.73 -15.21 -9.66
C LYS A 125 17.30 -16.40 -10.42
N GLN A 126 18.58 -16.34 -10.78
CA GLN A 126 19.22 -17.36 -11.64
C GLN A 126 20.63 -17.70 -11.14
N VAL A 127 20.72 -18.71 -10.29
CA VAL A 127 21.99 -19.21 -9.74
C VAL A 127 22.27 -20.63 -10.23
N PRO A 128 23.48 -20.96 -10.71
CA PRO A 128 23.88 -22.35 -10.98
C PRO A 128 23.79 -23.20 -9.70
N ASP A 129 23.32 -24.45 -9.84
CA ASP A 129 22.93 -25.28 -8.69
C ASP A 129 24.15 -25.61 -7.79
N ASP A 130 25.33 -25.80 -8.40
CA ASP A 130 26.59 -26.02 -7.68
C ASP A 130 27.03 -24.80 -6.86
N ILE A 131 26.82 -23.60 -7.40
CA ILE A 131 27.12 -22.34 -6.71
C ILE A 131 26.14 -22.12 -5.57
N ALA A 132 24.84 -22.28 -5.82
CA ALA A 132 23.80 -22.14 -4.80
C ALA A 132 24.04 -23.07 -3.60
N ASN A 133 24.25 -24.37 -3.84
CA ASN A 133 24.52 -25.34 -2.78
C ASN A 133 25.79 -24.99 -1.98
N THR A 134 26.82 -24.46 -2.65
CA THR A 134 28.05 -24.03 -1.97
C THR A 134 27.82 -22.80 -1.10
N LEU A 135 27.05 -21.82 -1.59
CA LEU A 135 26.70 -20.62 -0.82
C LEU A 135 25.85 -20.95 0.41
N GLU A 136 24.91 -21.88 0.28
CA GLU A 136 24.11 -22.38 1.42
C GLU A 136 25.00 -22.98 2.51
N GLN A 137 25.94 -23.87 2.15
CA GLN A 137 26.86 -24.46 3.12
C GLN A 137 27.79 -23.43 3.77
N LEU A 138 28.22 -22.41 3.01
CA LEU A 138 29.03 -21.32 3.58
C LEU A 138 28.26 -20.50 4.62
N CYS A 139 26.93 -20.42 4.53
CA CYS A 139 26.10 -19.69 5.49
C CYS A 139 26.16 -20.32 6.90
N ASP A 140 26.29 -21.63 7.00
CA ASP A 140 26.26 -22.37 8.28
C ASP A 140 27.40 -21.97 9.23
N ASP A 141 28.53 -21.51 8.67
CA ASP A 141 29.74 -21.14 9.42
C ASP A 141 29.90 -19.63 9.63
N VAL A 142 28.86 -18.81 9.38
CA VAL A 142 28.91 -17.35 9.61
C VAL A 142 28.39 -17.00 11.01
N PRO A 143 29.25 -16.58 11.96
CA PRO A 143 28.83 -16.30 13.33
C PRO A 143 28.24 -14.91 13.56
N TYR A 144 28.62 -13.92 12.73
CA TYR A 144 28.19 -12.53 12.85
C TYR A 144 28.26 -11.80 11.50
N LEU A 145 27.38 -10.81 11.32
CA LEU A 145 27.46 -9.83 10.25
C LEU A 145 27.65 -8.43 10.83
N GLY A 146 28.71 -7.74 10.39
CA GLY A 146 29.09 -6.45 10.95
C GLY A 146 30.12 -6.62 12.07
N GLU A 147 29.84 -6.08 13.24
CA GLU A 147 30.68 -6.26 14.42
C GLU A 147 30.44 -7.60 15.11
N SER A 148 31.40 -8.04 15.94
CA SER A 148 31.30 -9.30 16.69
C SER A 148 30.12 -9.37 17.67
N THR A 149 29.51 -8.22 18.01
CA THR A 149 28.29 -8.13 18.84
C THR A 149 27.01 -8.39 18.04
N SER A 150 27.10 -8.36 16.71
CA SER A 150 25.99 -8.55 15.77
C SER A 150 25.88 -10.02 15.36
N VAL A 151 25.58 -10.88 16.34
CA VAL A 151 25.43 -12.33 16.11
C VAL A 151 24.34 -12.57 15.09
N THR A 152 24.62 -13.41 14.10
CA THR A 152 23.72 -13.66 12.98
C THR A 152 23.59 -15.15 12.76
N VAL A 153 22.41 -15.59 12.34
CA VAL A 153 22.19 -16.91 11.76
C VAL A 153 21.86 -16.69 10.30
N LEU A 154 22.73 -17.16 9.42
CA LEU A 154 22.48 -17.19 7.98
C LEU A 154 21.85 -18.53 7.59
N GLY A 155 21.07 -18.54 6.52
CA GLY A 155 20.54 -19.75 5.91
C GLY A 155 19.76 -19.43 4.65
N SER A 156 19.41 -20.46 3.87
CA SER A 156 18.52 -20.27 2.72
C SER A 156 17.06 -20.16 3.15
N GLY A 157 16.28 -19.40 2.38
CA GLY A 157 14.84 -19.28 2.60
C GLY A 157 14.18 -18.28 1.64
N ASP A 158 12.87 -18.15 1.79
CA ASP A 158 12.06 -17.24 0.97
C ASP A 158 12.35 -15.78 1.34
N VAL A 159 12.86 -15.02 0.37
CA VAL A 159 13.11 -13.58 0.50
C VAL A 159 12.01 -12.85 -0.25
N SER A 160 11.44 -11.81 0.36
CA SER A 160 10.46 -10.90 -0.25
C SER A 160 11.08 -9.52 -0.47
N PRO A 161 11.77 -9.29 -1.61
CA PRO A 161 12.54 -8.06 -1.80
C PRO A 161 11.65 -6.81 -1.81
N ASN A 162 12.03 -5.80 -1.02
CA ASN A 162 11.45 -4.45 -1.08
C ASN A 162 12.39 -3.43 -1.74
N LEU A 163 13.58 -3.89 -2.14
CA LEU A 163 14.54 -3.18 -2.96
C LEU A 163 14.91 -4.08 -4.15
N ILE A 164 14.82 -3.56 -5.37
CA ILE A 164 15.12 -4.29 -6.62
C ILE A 164 16.31 -3.63 -7.31
N LEU A 165 17.21 -4.46 -7.84
CA LEU A 165 18.38 -3.99 -8.58
C LEU A 165 17.93 -3.16 -9.79
N ASP A 166 18.38 -1.91 -9.83
CA ASP A 166 18.02 -0.96 -10.88
C ASP A 166 19.22 -0.72 -11.81
N LEU A 167 19.23 -1.45 -12.93
CA LEU A 167 20.29 -1.35 -13.94
C LEU A 167 20.18 -0.08 -14.80
N GLN A 168 19.04 0.61 -14.77
CA GLN A 168 18.80 1.83 -15.56
C GLN A 168 18.77 3.09 -14.68
N GLY A 169 18.77 2.91 -13.37
CA GLY A 169 18.69 3.98 -12.37
C GLY A 169 19.83 4.97 -12.50
N ASN A 170 19.47 6.26 -12.47
CA ASN A 170 20.42 7.35 -12.51
C ASN A 170 20.85 7.74 -11.08
N PRO A 171 22.16 7.73 -10.75
CA PRO A 171 22.65 8.12 -9.42
C PRO A 171 22.31 9.56 -8.99
N LEU A 172 21.89 10.40 -9.94
CA LEU A 172 21.50 11.79 -9.70
C LEU A 172 19.99 11.97 -9.48
N GLU A 173 19.20 10.92 -9.70
CA GLU A 173 17.77 10.91 -9.41
C GLU A 173 17.56 10.47 -7.96
N ALA A 174 16.73 11.18 -7.21
CA ALA A 174 16.47 10.92 -5.79
C ALA A 174 15.60 9.66 -5.55
N VAL A 175 15.60 8.72 -6.49
CA VAL A 175 14.77 7.52 -6.52
C VAL A 175 15.72 6.33 -6.43
N GLY A 176 15.76 5.70 -5.26
CA GLY A 176 16.61 4.53 -5.00
C GLY A 176 17.72 4.76 -3.96
N THR A 177 18.35 3.67 -3.56
CA THR A 177 19.45 3.62 -2.59
C THR A 177 20.69 3.01 -3.24
N MET A 178 21.81 3.73 -3.20
CA MET A 178 23.11 3.23 -3.68
C MET A 178 23.73 2.29 -2.65
N LEU A 179 23.91 1.03 -3.01
CA LEU A 179 24.48 0.00 -2.13
C LEU A 179 25.83 -0.48 -2.66
N ARG A 180 26.77 -0.73 -1.75
CA ARG A 180 28.07 -1.31 -2.11
C ARG A 180 27.90 -2.81 -2.34
N ILE A 181 28.46 -3.26 -3.45
CA ILE A 181 28.53 -4.67 -3.84
C ILE A 181 30.00 -5.08 -4.05
N PRO A 182 30.34 -6.36 -3.87
CA PRO A 182 31.66 -6.87 -4.27
C PRO A 182 31.83 -6.71 -5.78
N ALA A 183 33.04 -6.34 -6.22
CA ALA A 183 33.43 -6.30 -7.62
C ALA A 183 34.53 -7.35 -7.89
N PRO A 184 34.79 -7.72 -9.17
CA PRO A 184 35.81 -8.70 -9.51
C PRO A 184 37.17 -8.43 -8.84
N GLY A 185 37.73 -9.46 -8.22
CA GLY A 185 38.98 -9.41 -7.44
C GLY A 185 38.79 -9.23 -5.93
N ARG A 186 37.56 -9.01 -5.46
CA ARG A 186 37.27 -8.77 -4.03
C ARG A 186 37.69 -9.93 -3.12
N THR A 187 37.42 -11.16 -3.53
CA THR A 187 37.76 -12.39 -2.79
C THR A 187 39.26 -12.51 -2.63
N ASP A 188 40.00 -12.33 -3.72
CA ASP A 188 41.46 -12.44 -3.72
C ASP A 188 42.08 -11.37 -2.82
N ALA A 189 41.60 -10.12 -2.91
CA ALA A 189 42.05 -9.00 -2.07
C ALA A 189 41.79 -9.23 -0.57
N LEU A 190 40.64 -9.81 -0.22
CA LEU A 190 40.31 -10.15 1.18
C LEU A 190 41.21 -11.26 1.72
N ILE A 191 41.48 -12.31 0.93
CA ILE A 191 42.37 -13.41 1.31
C ILE A 191 43.80 -12.90 1.50
N GLU A 192 44.30 -12.06 0.59
CA GLU A 192 45.63 -11.46 0.69
C GLU A 192 45.76 -10.58 1.94
N THR A 193 44.78 -9.70 2.17
CA THR A 193 44.74 -8.83 3.35
C THR A 193 44.80 -9.64 4.65
N TYR A 194 44.07 -10.76 4.72
CA TYR A 194 44.09 -11.66 5.87
C TYR A 194 45.48 -12.28 6.07
N ARG A 195 46.11 -12.80 5.01
CA ARG A 195 47.47 -13.38 5.06
C ARG A 195 48.52 -12.37 5.55
N GLU A 196 48.37 -11.11 5.17
CA GLU A 196 49.29 -10.04 5.57
C GLU A 196 49.00 -9.45 6.97
N ASN A 197 47.98 -9.95 7.68
CA ASN A 197 47.51 -9.42 8.97
C ASN A 197 47.21 -7.90 8.92
N LYS A 198 46.66 -7.43 7.80
CA LYS A 198 46.27 -6.02 7.60
C LYS A 198 44.81 -5.78 7.98
N LEU A 199 44.44 -4.51 8.13
CA LEU A 199 43.04 -4.09 8.25
C LEU A 199 42.28 -4.47 6.97
N VAL A 200 41.02 -4.87 7.12
CA VAL A 200 40.14 -5.28 6.01
C VAL A 200 40.18 -4.22 4.88
N THR A 201 40.56 -4.66 3.68
CA THR A 201 40.66 -3.79 2.51
C THR A 201 39.29 -3.32 2.03
N TYR A 202 39.25 -2.17 1.36
CA TYR A 202 38.08 -1.62 0.65
C TYR A 202 38.26 -1.67 -0.88
N GLU A 203 39.28 -2.38 -1.36
CA GLU A 203 39.50 -2.60 -2.79
C GLU A 203 38.42 -3.50 -3.40
N CYS A 204 38.23 -3.36 -4.71
CA CYS A 204 37.24 -4.13 -5.48
C CYS A 204 35.82 -3.99 -4.93
N LEU A 205 35.43 -2.77 -4.58
CA LEU A 205 34.06 -2.40 -4.26
C LEU A 205 33.49 -1.53 -5.37
N THR A 206 32.25 -1.79 -5.76
CA THR A 206 31.48 -0.90 -6.64
C THR A 206 30.13 -0.60 -5.98
N GLN A 207 29.39 0.34 -6.54
CA GLN A 207 28.05 0.69 -6.08
C GLN A 207 27.05 0.49 -7.20
N VAL A 208 25.89 -0.06 -6.86
CA VAL A 208 24.75 -0.19 -7.76
C VAL A 208 23.51 0.37 -7.10
N MET A 209 22.57 0.83 -7.94
CA MET A 209 21.31 1.38 -7.48
C MET A 209 20.33 0.25 -7.18
N TYR A 210 19.62 0.36 -6.05
CA TYR A 210 18.43 -0.43 -5.77
C TYR A 210 17.24 0.50 -5.56
N SER A 211 16.13 0.22 -6.24
CA SER A 211 14.93 1.04 -6.20
C SER A 211 13.80 0.31 -5.48
N THR A 212 13.02 1.03 -4.69
CA THR A 212 11.77 0.49 -4.12
C THR A 212 10.76 0.38 -5.25
N PRO A 213 10.15 -0.80 -5.50
CA PRO A 213 9.07 -0.91 -6.46
C PRO A 213 7.96 0.08 -6.09
N GLU A 214 7.45 0.84 -7.07
CA GLU A 214 6.22 1.59 -6.82
C GLU A 214 5.14 0.58 -6.42
N PRO A 215 4.47 0.76 -5.27
CA PRO A 215 3.38 -0.14 -4.89
C PRO A 215 2.32 -0.09 -5.99
N GLU A 216 2.06 -1.23 -6.64
CA GLU A 216 0.93 -1.38 -7.54
C GLU A 216 -0.35 -1.28 -6.73
N TYR A 217 -0.97 -0.10 -6.78
CA TYR A 217 -2.29 0.09 -6.19
C TYR A 217 -3.35 -0.49 -7.13
N PRO A 218 -4.38 -1.16 -6.59
CA PRO A 218 -5.48 -1.60 -7.43
C PRO A 218 -6.20 -0.39 -8.02
N GLU A 219 -6.58 -0.46 -9.30
CA GLU A 219 -7.41 0.56 -9.93
C GLU A 219 -8.76 0.66 -9.19
N VAL A 220 -8.97 1.79 -8.52
CA VAL A 220 -10.17 2.03 -7.71
C VAL A 220 -10.81 3.37 -8.03
N PRO A 221 -12.15 3.48 -8.02
CA PRO A 221 -12.87 4.71 -8.37
C PRO A 221 -12.40 5.99 -7.65
N TRP A 222 -11.93 5.83 -6.41
CA TRP A 222 -11.25 6.84 -5.62
C TRP A 222 -10.00 6.20 -5.03
N SER A 223 -8.85 6.87 -5.07
CA SER A 223 -7.58 6.33 -4.57
C SER A 223 -7.33 6.66 -3.10
N ARG A 224 -7.78 7.83 -2.65
CA ARG A 224 -7.51 8.35 -1.29
C ARG A 224 -8.77 8.87 -0.62
N VAL A 225 -8.80 8.76 0.70
CA VAL A 225 -9.84 9.34 1.55
C VAL A 225 -9.21 10.24 2.59
N VAL A 226 -9.54 11.54 2.53
CA VAL A 226 -9.14 12.53 3.52
C VAL A 226 -10.26 12.65 4.57
N LEU A 227 -9.91 12.60 5.85
CA LEU A 227 -10.89 12.58 6.94
C LEU A 227 -10.90 13.90 7.72
N LEU A 228 -12.07 14.52 7.78
CA LEU A 228 -12.33 15.71 8.59
C LEU A 228 -13.22 15.33 9.78
N GLU A 229 -12.71 15.44 10.99
CA GLU A 229 -13.53 15.24 12.20
C GLU A 229 -14.55 16.36 12.39
N ILE A 230 -15.72 15.98 12.88
CA ILE A 230 -16.83 16.89 13.15
C ILE A 230 -17.22 16.81 14.61
N GLU A 231 -17.23 17.96 15.28
CA GLU A 231 -17.78 18.07 16.63
C GLU A 231 -19.32 18.15 16.63
N GLY A 232 -19.92 17.50 17.62
CA GLY A 232 -21.34 17.56 17.93
C GLY A 232 -22.00 16.19 17.92
N GLU A 233 -23.33 16.20 18.09
CA GLU A 233 -24.16 15.00 17.99
C GLU A 233 -24.16 14.43 16.57
N GLU A 234 -24.37 13.11 16.46
CA GLU A 234 -24.48 12.43 15.18
C GLU A 234 -25.65 12.98 14.35
N LEU A 235 -25.42 13.13 13.04
CA LEU A 235 -26.40 13.70 12.12
C LEU A 235 -27.36 12.64 11.58
N SER A 236 -28.63 13.02 11.41
CA SER A 236 -29.61 12.13 10.79
C SER A 236 -29.29 11.93 9.30
N PRO A 237 -29.65 10.77 8.70
CA PRO A 237 -29.41 10.50 7.28
C PRO A 237 -29.89 11.59 6.31
N GLU A 238 -30.96 12.30 6.66
CA GLU A 238 -31.53 13.40 5.86
C GLU A 238 -30.66 14.65 5.82
N GLU A 239 -29.70 14.77 6.74
CA GLU A 239 -28.84 15.95 6.87
C GLU A 239 -27.49 15.79 6.17
N HIS A 240 -27.11 14.56 5.82
CA HIS A 240 -25.78 14.24 5.27
C HIS A 240 -25.52 14.98 3.95
N VAL A 241 -26.48 14.99 3.03
CA VAL A 241 -26.36 15.71 1.76
C VAL A 241 -26.19 17.21 1.99
N ALA A 242 -26.97 17.79 2.91
CA ALA A 242 -26.89 19.22 3.20
C ALA A 242 -25.52 19.60 3.77
N LEU A 243 -24.97 18.79 4.66
CA LEU A 243 -23.63 18.96 5.24
C LEU A 243 -22.54 18.88 4.16
N CYS A 244 -22.56 17.83 3.35
CA CYS A 244 -21.58 17.60 2.28
C CYS A 244 -21.61 18.72 1.22
N VAL A 245 -22.80 19.22 0.87
CA VAL A 245 -22.95 20.39 -0.01
C VAL A 245 -22.40 21.66 0.63
N ALA A 246 -22.60 21.87 1.93
CA ALA A 246 -22.06 23.02 2.64
C ALA A 246 -20.52 22.99 2.64
N LEU A 247 -19.90 21.83 2.90
CA LEU A 247 -18.45 21.66 2.80
C LEU A 247 -17.94 21.91 1.39
N HIS A 248 -18.56 21.29 0.39
CA HIS A 248 -18.18 21.45 -1.01
C HIS A 248 -18.17 22.92 -1.44
N ARG A 249 -19.22 23.66 -1.07
CA ARG A 249 -19.30 25.11 -1.33
C ARG A 249 -18.26 25.91 -0.55
N ALA A 250 -17.99 25.53 0.69
CA ALA A 250 -16.99 26.19 1.53
C ALA A 250 -15.57 26.00 0.97
N ILE A 251 -15.24 24.81 0.46
CA ILE A 251 -13.97 24.53 -0.22
C ILE A 251 -13.82 25.40 -1.47
N ILE A 252 -14.85 25.43 -2.34
CA ILE A 252 -14.83 26.29 -3.53
C ILE A 252 -14.67 27.77 -3.16
N ALA A 253 -15.38 28.22 -2.12
CA ALA A 253 -15.28 29.60 -1.64
C ALA A 253 -13.90 29.93 -1.04
N GLY A 254 -13.30 29.00 -0.30
CA GLY A 254 -11.96 29.14 0.28
C GLY A 254 -10.86 29.17 -0.77
N ILE A 255 -11.05 28.47 -1.90
CA ILE A 255 -10.17 28.55 -3.06
C ILE A 255 -10.29 29.92 -3.77
N GLY A 256 -11.51 30.43 -3.93
CA GLY A 256 -11.77 31.69 -4.63
C GLY A 256 -11.66 31.58 -6.14
N TYR A 257 -11.09 32.61 -6.80
CA TYR A 257 -10.94 32.64 -8.25
C TYR A 257 -9.86 31.64 -8.70
N GLY A 258 -10.20 30.72 -9.61
CA GLY A 258 -9.28 29.69 -10.11
C GLY A 258 -9.54 28.27 -9.61
N ALA A 259 -10.69 28.00 -8.98
CA ALA A 259 -11.11 26.62 -8.68
C ALA A 259 -11.28 25.80 -9.98
N SER A 260 -10.52 24.72 -10.11
CA SER A 260 -10.52 23.84 -11.29
C SER A 260 -11.83 23.05 -11.44
N SER A 261 -11.98 22.35 -12.58
CA SER A 261 -13.13 21.46 -12.83
C SER A 261 -13.23 20.32 -11.81
N PHE A 262 -12.10 19.93 -11.20
CA PHE A 262 -12.00 18.96 -10.13
C PHE A 262 -12.87 19.35 -8.92
N PHE A 263 -12.78 20.62 -8.49
CA PHE A 263 -13.59 21.15 -7.39
C PHE A 263 -15.00 21.52 -7.84
N THR A 264 -15.13 22.23 -8.97
CA THR A 264 -16.43 22.80 -9.36
C THR A 264 -17.40 21.79 -9.98
N GLY A 265 -16.87 20.66 -10.48
CA GLY A 265 -17.62 19.66 -11.23
C GLY A 265 -18.13 20.15 -12.60
N LYS A 266 -17.66 21.33 -13.05
CA LYS A 266 -18.04 21.95 -14.33
C LYS A 266 -16.86 21.85 -15.29
N TYR A 267 -16.98 20.94 -16.25
CA TYR A 267 -15.94 20.73 -17.26
C TYR A 267 -16.22 21.58 -18.51
N PRO A 268 -15.18 22.15 -19.14
CA PRO A 268 -15.31 22.83 -20.42
C PRO A 268 -15.92 21.94 -21.50
N ARG A 269 -16.52 22.55 -22.52
CA ARG A 269 -17.11 21.80 -23.63
C ARG A 269 -15.99 21.05 -24.39
N GLY A 270 -16.17 19.75 -24.57
CA GLY A 270 -15.19 18.88 -25.25
C GLY A 270 -14.10 18.32 -24.36
N ALA A 271 -14.03 18.74 -23.08
CA ALA A 271 -13.13 18.12 -22.12
C ALA A 271 -13.60 16.70 -21.79
N GLU A 272 -12.64 15.80 -21.60
CA GLU A 272 -12.90 14.49 -21.06
C GLU A 272 -13.38 14.62 -19.61
N VAL A 273 -14.55 14.05 -19.33
CA VAL A 273 -15.12 14.05 -17.99
C VAL A 273 -14.73 12.72 -17.35
N PRO A 274 -14.11 12.71 -16.16
CA PRO A 274 -13.76 11.47 -15.47
C PRO A 274 -15.01 10.71 -15.01
N ALA A 275 -14.94 9.40 -14.83
CA ALA A 275 -16.04 8.60 -14.29
C ALA A 275 -16.46 9.07 -12.89
N ASN A 276 -15.47 9.40 -12.06
CA ASN A 276 -15.66 9.83 -10.68
C ASN A 276 -15.05 11.21 -10.43
N ARG A 277 -15.67 11.91 -9.49
CA ARG A 277 -15.29 13.27 -9.05
C ARG A 277 -15.04 13.23 -7.56
N LEU A 278 -14.52 14.33 -7.03
CA LEU A 278 -14.42 14.55 -5.60
C LEU A 278 -15.77 14.26 -4.93
N ALA A 279 -15.77 13.32 -3.99
CA ALA A 279 -16.96 12.90 -3.29
C ALA A 279 -16.85 13.21 -1.80
N PHE A 280 -17.98 13.58 -1.21
CA PHE A 280 -18.07 13.97 0.19
C PHE A 280 -19.14 13.13 0.86
N HIS A 281 -18.78 12.44 1.95
CA HIS A 281 -19.73 11.65 2.72
C HIS A 281 -19.52 11.83 4.21
N TYR A 282 -20.63 11.97 4.94
CA TYR A 282 -20.60 11.90 6.40
C TYR A 282 -20.55 10.44 6.83
N ILE A 283 -19.65 10.10 7.76
CA ILE A 283 -19.51 8.76 8.32
C ILE A 283 -19.63 8.85 9.85
N PRO A 284 -20.63 8.20 10.46
CA PRO A 284 -20.76 8.08 11.91
C PRO A 284 -19.52 7.46 12.57
N ALA A 285 -19.25 7.83 13.82
CA ALA A 285 -18.03 7.43 14.52
C ALA A 285 -17.87 5.91 14.58
N HIS A 286 -18.95 5.17 14.83
CA HIS A 286 -18.91 3.71 14.99
C HIS A 286 -18.40 2.94 13.76
N TYR A 287 -18.44 3.53 12.56
CA TYR A 287 -17.90 2.91 11.34
C TYR A 287 -16.39 3.10 11.16
N ILE A 288 -15.77 4.01 11.92
CA ILE A 288 -14.37 4.44 11.72
C ILE A 288 -13.53 4.37 12.99
N GLN A 289 -14.04 3.74 14.05
CA GLN A 289 -13.29 3.55 15.31
C GLN A 289 -11.97 2.79 15.10
N HIS A 290 -11.92 1.89 14.10
CA HIS A 290 -10.70 1.16 13.74
C HIS A 290 -9.57 2.06 13.23
N LEU A 291 -9.88 3.29 12.81
CA LEU A 291 -8.91 4.30 12.41
C LEU A 291 -8.42 5.16 13.60
N GLY A 292 -8.86 4.84 14.83
CA GLY A 292 -8.51 5.60 16.04
C GLY A 292 -9.27 6.92 16.21
N ILE A 293 -10.27 7.18 15.37
CA ILE A 293 -11.09 8.39 15.40
C ILE A 293 -12.28 8.19 16.34
N LYS A 294 -12.53 9.18 17.22
CA LYS A 294 -13.62 9.11 18.21
C LYS A 294 -14.90 9.81 17.76
N ASN A 295 -14.78 10.82 16.90
CA ASN A 295 -15.90 11.61 16.42
C ASN A 295 -16.39 11.11 15.05
N SER A 296 -17.56 11.61 14.63
CA SER A 296 -17.98 11.43 13.24
C SER A 296 -17.09 12.24 12.29
N VAL A 297 -17.02 11.84 11.02
CA VAL A 297 -16.18 12.51 10.02
C VAL A 297 -16.94 12.90 8.77
N ILE A 298 -16.40 13.86 8.01
CA ILE A 298 -16.64 13.97 6.58
C ILE A 298 -15.46 13.33 5.85
N ALA A 299 -15.72 12.23 5.15
CA ALA A 299 -14.79 11.62 4.22
C ALA A 299 -14.82 12.35 2.88
N ILE A 300 -13.65 12.82 2.45
CA ILE A 300 -13.42 13.39 1.13
C ILE A 300 -12.69 12.34 0.29
N MET A 301 -13.41 11.72 -0.64
CA MET A 301 -12.88 10.67 -1.50
C MET A 301 -12.34 11.32 -2.79
N VAL A 302 -11.06 11.10 -3.04
CA VAL A 302 -10.29 11.71 -4.13
C VAL A 302 -10.12 10.71 -5.28
N PRO A 303 -10.54 11.05 -6.52
CA PRO A 303 -10.35 10.21 -7.69
C PRO A 303 -8.88 9.86 -7.95
N GLU A 304 -8.64 8.70 -8.55
CA GLU A 304 -7.30 8.18 -8.85
C GLU A 304 -6.45 9.14 -9.69
N ASN A 305 -7.01 9.65 -10.80
CA ASN A 305 -6.30 10.50 -11.76
C ASN A 305 -6.26 12.00 -11.36
N THR A 306 -6.12 12.29 -10.07
CA THR A 306 -6.06 13.68 -9.57
C THR A 306 -4.65 14.25 -9.70
N SER A 307 -4.50 15.45 -10.26
CA SER A 307 -3.18 16.06 -10.42
C SER A 307 -2.56 16.51 -9.08
N PRO A 308 -1.22 16.57 -8.97
CA PRO A 308 -0.55 17.08 -7.78
C PRO A 308 -0.98 18.50 -7.39
N GLU A 309 -1.25 19.37 -8.37
CA GLU A 309 -1.68 20.75 -8.14
C GLU A 309 -3.06 20.80 -7.46
N ASP A 310 -4.01 19.99 -7.93
CA ASP A 310 -5.36 19.89 -7.35
C ASP A 310 -5.29 19.33 -5.92
N LEU A 311 -4.38 18.39 -5.63
CA LEU A 311 -4.15 17.87 -4.27
C LEU A 311 -3.59 18.94 -3.33
N ILE A 312 -2.60 19.71 -3.77
CA ILE A 312 -2.03 20.82 -2.99
C ILE A 312 -3.10 21.87 -2.71
N GLN A 313 -3.92 22.21 -3.71
CA GLN A 313 -5.02 23.16 -3.57
C GLN A 313 -6.10 22.66 -2.60
N LEU A 314 -6.45 21.36 -2.66
CA LEU A 314 -7.37 20.72 -1.71
C LEU A 314 -6.81 20.88 -0.28
N GLY A 315 -5.57 20.45 -0.02
CA GLY A 315 -4.95 20.54 1.30
C GLY A 315 -4.97 21.95 1.89
N ARG A 316 -4.67 22.97 1.08
CA ARG A 316 -4.75 24.39 1.51
C ARG A 316 -6.18 24.83 1.85
N SER A 317 -7.16 24.40 1.06
CA SER A 317 -8.56 24.80 1.24
C SER A 317 -9.19 24.20 2.51
N LEU A 318 -8.76 23.00 2.94
CA LEU A 318 -9.31 22.35 4.14
C LEU A 318 -9.00 23.13 5.42
N ASN A 319 -7.80 23.70 5.52
CA ASN A 319 -7.42 24.54 6.66
C ASN A 319 -8.21 25.86 6.73
N ALA A 320 -8.82 26.29 5.61
CA ALA A 320 -9.59 27.53 5.54
C ALA A 320 -11.06 27.38 5.99
N VAL A 321 -11.53 26.15 6.27
CA VAL A 321 -12.94 25.88 6.62
C VAL A 321 -13.07 25.32 8.04
N PRO A 322 -12.92 26.14 9.09
CA PRO A 322 -12.99 25.68 10.49
C PRO A 322 -14.43 25.39 10.97
N TYR A 323 -15.43 25.96 10.29
CA TYR A 323 -16.84 25.79 10.66
C TYR A 323 -17.73 25.64 9.43
N LEU A 324 -18.74 24.78 9.55
CA LEU A 324 -19.87 24.71 8.64
C LEU A 324 -21.13 25.20 9.33
N TRP A 325 -22.02 25.78 8.53
CA TRP A 325 -23.33 26.19 9.00
C TRP A 325 -24.39 25.76 7.98
N GLY A 326 -25.48 25.17 8.48
CA GLY A 326 -26.63 24.80 7.69
C GLY A 326 -27.93 24.99 8.47
N ARG A 327 -29.02 25.18 7.73
CA ARG A 327 -30.36 25.36 8.33
C ARG A 327 -30.87 24.11 9.05
N THR A 328 -30.49 22.93 8.57
CA THR A 328 -30.94 21.64 9.12
C THR A 328 -30.04 21.15 10.24
N PHE A 329 -28.73 21.12 10.00
CA PHE A 329 -27.74 20.54 10.92
C PHE A 329 -27.07 21.56 11.87
N GLY A 330 -27.42 22.84 11.80
CA GLY A 330 -26.87 23.90 12.65
C GLY A 330 -25.39 24.22 12.37
N LYS A 331 -24.69 24.73 13.39
CA LYS A 331 -23.25 25.04 13.33
C LYS A 331 -22.45 23.79 13.71
N ARG A 332 -21.47 23.42 12.90
CA ARG A 332 -20.55 22.30 13.12
C ARG A 332 -19.12 22.79 13.01
N LYS A 333 -18.26 22.37 13.93
CA LYS A 333 -16.82 22.66 13.89
C LYS A 333 -16.11 21.48 13.22
N LEU A 334 -15.15 21.80 12.35
CA LEU A 334 -14.37 20.83 11.62
C LEU A 334 -12.92 20.85 12.06
N TYR A 335 -12.29 19.69 12.05
CA TYR A 335 -10.87 19.53 12.30
C TYR A 335 -10.24 18.61 11.28
N PHE A 336 -9.13 19.04 10.70
CA PHE A 336 -8.28 18.17 9.90
C PHE A 336 -7.08 17.73 10.72
N GLY A 337 -7.07 16.47 11.14
CA GLY A 337 -5.97 15.86 11.90
C GLY A 337 -4.82 15.34 11.03
N GLY A 338 -4.80 15.64 9.72
CA GLY A 338 -3.81 15.10 8.80
C GLY A 338 -4.07 13.66 8.34
N GLN A 339 -5.20 13.06 8.73
CA GLN A 339 -5.49 11.66 8.42
C GLN A 339 -5.93 11.48 6.96
N VAL A 340 -5.15 10.69 6.23
CA VAL A 340 -5.42 10.28 4.86
C VAL A 340 -5.25 8.76 4.78
N VAL A 341 -6.26 8.07 4.23
CA VAL A 341 -6.31 6.61 4.14
C VAL A 341 -6.42 6.20 2.68
N ASN A 342 -5.74 5.11 2.30
CA ASN A 342 -5.92 4.49 1.00
C ASN A 342 -7.35 3.97 0.87
N ALA A 343 -8.04 4.33 -0.21
CA ALA A 343 -9.44 3.98 -0.38
C ALA A 343 -9.68 2.47 -0.45
N HIS A 344 -8.73 1.72 -1.02
CA HIS A 344 -8.78 0.25 -1.16
C HIS A 344 -8.51 -0.52 0.15
N GLU A 345 -8.19 0.18 1.23
CA GLU A 345 -7.90 -0.39 2.56
C GLU A 345 -8.80 0.20 3.66
N PHE A 346 -9.74 1.06 3.26
CA PHE A 346 -10.50 1.92 4.16
C PHE A 346 -11.33 1.12 5.18
N TRP A 347 -12.01 0.08 4.73
CA TRP A 347 -12.80 -0.78 5.61
C TRP A 347 -11.94 -1.90 6.22
N PRO A 348 -12.28 -2.37 7.44
CA PRO A 348 -11.59 -3.49 8.08
C PRO A 348 -11.61 -4.76 7.22
N ALA A 349 -10.64 -5.66 7.38
CA ALA A 349 -10.69 -6.97 6.74
C ALA A 349 -11.94 -7.76 7.17
N VAL A 350 -12.45 -8.63 6.29
CA VAL A 350 -13.56 -9.52 6.59
C VAL A 350 -13.09 -10.59 7.58
N GLN A 351 -13.93 -10.91 8.56
CA GLN A 351 -13.62 -11.97 9.53
C GLN A 351 -13.62 -13.35 8.86
N PRO A 352 -12.77 -14.30 9.29
CA PRO A 352 -12.82 -15.67 8.80
C PRO A 352 -14.23 -16.29 8.95
N GLY A 353 -14.70 -16.98 7.91
CA GLY A 353 -16.05 -17.58 7.86
C GLY A 353 -17.19 -16.62 7.50
N TYR A 354 -16.88 -15.35 7.22
CA TYR A 354 -17.83 -14.36 6.75
C TYR A 354 -17.54 -13.94 5.31
N ARG A 355 -18.58 -13.43 4.63
CA ARG A 355 -18.51 -12.81 3.31
C ARG A 355 -19.05 -11.39 3.40
N ARG A 356 -18.42 -10.45 2.69
CA ARG A 356 -18.85 -9.06 2.70
C ARG A 356 -19.92 -8.81 1.64
N LEU A 357 -21.02 -8.22 2.11
CA LEU A 357 -22.01 -7.54 1.28
C LEU A 357 -22.00 -6.06 1.62
N TRP A 358 -22.75 -5.27 0.86
CA TRP A 358 -22.81 -3.83 1.01
C TRP A 358 -24.24 -3.36 1.25
N LYS A 359 -24.37 -2.43 2.19
CA LYS A 359 -25.59 -1.67 2.43
C LYS A 359 -25.28 -0.19 2.25
N PRO A 360 -26.18 0.62 1.68
CA PRO A 360 -25.95 2.04 1.64
C PRO A 360 -26.21 2.65 3.03
N LEU A 361 -25.26 3.46 3.52
CA LEU A 361 -25.34 4.19 4.79
C LEU A 361 -26.59 5.07 4.83
N THR A 362 -26.84 5.76 3.71
CA THR A 362 -28.07 6.51 3.44
C THR A 362 -28.82 5.87 2.28
N ALA A 363 -29.77 6.57 1.65
CA ALA A 363 -30.45 6.04 0.48
C ALA A 363 -29.59 6.17 -0.78
N ILE A 364 -29.69 5.21 -1.70
CA ILE A 364 -29.23 5.38 -3.08
C ILE A 364 -30.36 6.06 -3.86
N VAL A 365 -30.03 7.06 -4.67
CA VAL A 365 -30.96 7.69 -5.61
C VAL A 365 -30.52 7.33 -7.03
N PRO A 366 -31.36 6.67 -7.84
CA PRO A 366 -31.03 6.32 -9.22
C PRO A 366 -30.71 7.56 -10.06
N GLU A 367 -29.72 7.44 -10.94
CA GLU A 367 -29.31 8.47 -11.90
C GLU A 367 -30.35 8.72 -13.00
N THR A 368 -31.11 7.68 -13.33
CA THR A 368 -31.97 7.63 -14.50
C THR A 368 -33.42 7.31 -14.11
N ARG A 369 -34.33 7.62 -15.04
CA ARG A 369 -35.70 7.13 -14.96
C ARG A 369 -35.73 5.62 -15.27
N PRO A 370 -36.71 4.86 -14.74
CA PRO A 370 -36.92 3.47 -15.13
C PRO A 370 -37.08 3.33 -16.65
N VAL A 371 -36.49 2.28 -17.21
CA VAL A 371 -36.69 1.91 -18.63
C VAL A 371 -38.14 1.51 -18.84
N LYS A 372 -38.76 1.99 -19.92
CA LYS A 372 -40.15 1.64 -20.22
C LYS A 372 -40.23 0.16 -20.59
N LYS A 373 -41.23 -0.54 -20.05
CA LYS A 373 -41.56 -1.90 -20.47
C LYS A 373 -41.96 -1.85 -21.96
N LYS A 374 -41.21 -2.55 -22.81
CA LYS A 374 -41.60 -2.85 -24.19
C LYS A 374 -42.39 -4.15 -24.23
N ASP A 375 -43.22 -4.34 -25.25
CA ASP A 375 -44.03 -5.55 -25.38
C ASP A 375 -43.17 -6.82 -25.28
N GLY A 376 -43.52 -7.71 -24.35
CA GLY A 376 -42.79 -8.96 -24.08
C GLY A 376 -41.52 -8.85 -23.24
N GLY A 377 -41.06 -7.65 -22.86
CA GLY A 377 -39.85 -7.48 -22.04
C GLY A 377 -40.10 -7.50 -20.52
N ALA A 378 -39.08 -7.86 -19.74
CA ALA A 378 -39.10 -7.79 -18.28
C ALA A 378 -39.28 -6.34 -17.77
N ARG A 379 -39.88 -6.18 -16.59
CA ARG A 379 -40.10 -4.86 -15.97
C ARG A 379 -38.79 -4.36 -15.35
N TRP A 380 -38.43 -3.10 -15.61
CA TRP A 380 -37.31 -2.44 -14.93
C TRP A 380 -37.56 -2.30 -13.42
N THR A 381 -36.65 -2.82 -12.62
CA THR A 381 -36.69 -2.86 -11.16
C THR A 381 -35.69 -1.90 -10.52
N LEU A 382 -35.74 -1.76 -9.18
CA LEU A 382 -34.71 -1.02 -8.44
C LEU A 382 -33.35 -1.74 -8.46
N ALA A 383 -33.35 -3.07 -8.59
CA ALA A 383 -32.12 -3.84 -8.73
C ALA A 383 -31.41 -3.49 -10.05
N ASP A 384 -32.16 -3.38 -11.15
CA ASP A 384 -31.64 -2.91 -12.44
C ASP A 384 -31.04 -1.49 -12.33
N SER A 385 -31.72 -0.59 -11.62
CA SER A 385 -31.20 0.75 -11.34
C SER A 385 -29.91 0.70 -10.51
N GLY A 386 -29.80 -0.21 -9.54
CA GLY A 386 -28.59 -0.38 -8.74
C GLY A 386 -27.39 -0.88 -9.56
N LEU A 387 -27.60 -1.87 -10.43
CA LEU A 387 -26.57 -2.35 -11.36
C LEU A 387 -26.15 -1.25 -12.33
N LEU A 388 -27.09 -0.43 -12.81
CA LEU A 388 -26.76 0.74 -13.64
C LEU A 388 -25.94 1.79 -12.86
N SER A 389 -26.24 2.04 -11.58
CA SER A 389 -25.42 2.91 -10.73
C SER A 389 -23.99 2.39 -10.58
N ILE A 390 -23.80 1.07 -10.48
CA ILE A 390 -22.48 0.43 -10.50
C ILE A 390 -21.77 0.71 -11.83
N ALA A 391 -22.45 0.52 -12.98
CA ALA A 391 -21.87 0.82 -14.29
C ALA A 391 -21.36 2.26 -14.40
N TYR A 392 -22.05 3.23 -13.77
CA TYR A 392 -21.63 4.63 -13.80
C TYR A 392 -20.39 4.94 -12.94
N VAL A 393 -20.14 4.18 -11.88
CA VAL A 393 -18.91 4.31 -11.08
C VAL A 393 -17.72 3.75 -11.86
N TRP A 394 -17.89 2.61 -12.52
CA TRP A 394 -16.87 2.00 -13.38
C TRP A 394 -17.12 2.29 -14.87
N ARG A 395 -17.46 3.55 -15.19
CA ARG A 395 -17.81 3.95 -16.57
C ARG A 395 -16.65 3.76 -17.56
N ASP A 396 -15.42 3.74 -17.06
CA ASP A 396 -14.22 3.53 -17.87
C ASP A 396 -14.06 2.03 -18.24
N LYS A 397 -14.63 1.12 -17.44
CA LYS A 397 -14.73 -0.32 -17.72
C LYS A 397 -16.00 -0.69 -18.51
N PHE A 398 -17.13 -0.06 -18.18
CA PHE A 398 -18.44 -0.33 -18.79
C PHE A 398 -18.87 0.81 -19.70
N ASN A 399 -18.81 0.59 -21.01
CA ASN A 399 -19.15 1.61 -21.99
C ASN A 399 -19.95 1.02 -23.17
N THR A 400 -20.72 1.87 -23.83
CA THR A 400 -21.50 1.52 -25.02
C THR A 400 -21.70 2.74 -25.91
N ALA A 401 -21.75 2.50 -27.23
CA ALA A 401 -22.16 3.48 -28.23
C ALA A 401 -23.68 3.74 -28.26
N ALA A 402 -24.47 2.87 -27.63
CA ALA A 402 -25.93 3.01 -27.59
C ALA A 402 -26.37 4.29 -26.88
N ARG A 403 -27.58 4.75 -27.24
CA ARG A 403 -28.18 5.98 -26.70
C ARG A 403 -29.55 5.72 -26.10
N GLY A 404 -29.99 6.61 -25.22
CA GLY A 404 -31.30 6.53 -24.57
C GLY A 404 -31.45 5.29 -23.68
N GLU A 405 -32.63 4.68 -23.67
CA GLU A 405 -32.94 3.53 -22.81
C GLU A 405 -32.15 2.27 -23.17
N GLN A 406 -31.74 2.13 -24.44
CA GLN A 406 -30.91 1.01 -24.88
C GLN A 406 -29.53 1.02 -24.18
N ARG A 407 -28.97 2.21 -23.98
CA ARG A 407 -27.74 2.38 -23.20
C ARG A 407 -27.86 1.83 -21.77
N TYR A 408 -29.02 2.04 -21.14
CA TYR A 408 -29.23 1.61 -19.75
C TYR A 408 -29.31 0.09 -19.65
N LEU A 409 -29.99 -0.55 -20.60
CA LEU A 409 -30.10 -2.01 -20.67
C LEU A 409 -28.72 -2.65 -20.90
N GLU A 410 -27.94 -2.13 -21.84
CA GLU A 410 -26.61 -2.66 -22.16
C GLU A 410 -25.62 -2.49 -21.01
N LEU A 411 -25.55 -1.31 -20.39
CA LEU A 411 -24.66 -1.09 -19.25
C LEU A 411 -24.99 -1.98 -18.05
N ARG A 412 -26.29 -2.13 -17.74
CA ARG A 412 -26.74 -3.05 -16.69
C ARG A 412 -26.35 -4.50 -17.01
N ASN A 413 -26.57 -4.95 -18.25
CA ASN A 413 -26.21 -6.33 -18.65
C ASN A 413 -24.70 -6.57 -18.56
N GLN A 414 -23.88 -5.61 -19.00
CA GLN A 414 -22.42 -5.74 -18.89
C GLN A 414 -21.97 -5.91 -17.43
N VAL A 415 -22.54 -5.13 -16.50
CA VAL A 415 -22.24 -5.30 -15.08
C VAL A 415 -22.64 -6.70 -14.61
N GLU A 416 -23.85 -7.14 -14.94
CA GLU A 416 -24.34 -8.44 -14.50
C GLU A 416 -23.53 -9.63 -15.07
N GLU A 417 -23.11 -9.55 -16.33
CA GLU A 417 -22.43 -10.63 -17.04
C GLU A 417 -20.91 -10.66 -16.77
N GLN A 418 -20.28 -9.51 -16.52
CA GLN A 418 -18.82 -9.40 -16.50
C GLN A 418 -18.24 -9.21 -15.10
N SER A 419 -19.06 -8.96 -14.08
CA SER A 419 -18.56 -8.56 -12.77
C SER A 419 -19.08 -9.32 -11.56
N ASP A 420 -20.00 -10.26 -11.75
CA ASP A 420 -20.69 -10.98 -10.65
C ASP A 420 -21.39 -10.06 -9.64
N ALA A 421 -21.53 -8.77 -9.95
CA ALA A 421 -22.24 -7.82 -9.10
C ALA A 421 -23.74 -8.14 -9.09
N GLN A 422 -24.33 -8.11 -7.90
CA GLN A 422 -25.72 -8.53 -7.67
C GLN A 422 -26.41 -7.60 -6.69
N VAL A 423 -27.71 -7.36 -6.88
CA VAL A 423 -28.55 -6.63 -5.93
C VAL A 423 -29.59 -7.60 -5.35
N TYR A 424 -29.31 -8.14 -4.17
CA TYR A 424 -30.12 -9.18 -3.52
C TYR A 424 -31.49 -8.68 -3.03
N HIS A 425 -31.51 -7.44 -2.54
CA HIS A 425 -32.72 -6.79 -2.05
C HIS A 425 -32.69 -5.31 -2.39
N ALA A 426 -33.81 -4.77 -2.85
CA ALA A 426 -33.98 -3.34 -3.12
C ALA A 426 -35.40 -2.91 -2.79
N ARG A 427 -35.55 -1.89 -1.95
CA ARG A 427 -36.84 -1.32 -1.56
C ARG A 427 -36.79 0.20 -1.52
N THR A 428 -37.83 0.84 -2.02
CA THR A 428 -38.00 2.30 -1.90
C THR A 428 -38.16 2.69 -0.43
N ILE A 429 -37.64 3.86 -0.08
CA ILE A 429 -37.87 4.47 1.22
C ILE A 429 -38.90 5.59 1.06
N HIS A 430 -39.96 5.54 1.87
CA HIS A 430 -41.00 6.57 1.89
C HIS A 430 -40.55 7.76 2.74
N THR A 431 -39.69 8.61 2.18
CA THR A 431 -39.21 9.84 2.81
C THR A 431 -39.27 11.01 1.83
N ARG A 432 -38.88 12.22 2.27
CA ARG A 432 -38.67 13.38 1.37
C ARG A 432 -37.45 13.11 0.47
N PRO A 433 -37.63 12.86 -0.85
CA PRO A 433 -36.52 12.45 -1.69
C PRO A 433 -35.42 13.50 -1.84
N THR A 434 -35.79 14.78 -1.72
CA THR A 434 -34.88 15.93 -1.79
C THR A 434 -33.84 15.98 -0.66
N ALA A 435 -34.04 15.23 0.43
CA ALA A 435 -33.04 15.10 1.49
C ALA A 435 -31.82 14.26 1.04
N TYR A 436 -32.00 13.43 0.00
CA TYR A 436 -31.00 12.48 -0.47
C TYR A 436 -30.39 12.88 -1.81
N VAL A 437 -30.74 14.06 -2.35
CA VAL A 437 -30.25 14.53 -3.65
C VAL A 437 -30.10 16.04 -3.70
N HIS A 438 -28.91 16.50 -4.08
CA HIS A 438 -28.64 17.93 -4.24
C HIS A 438 -29.27 18.51 -5.50
N LYS A 439 -29.23 17.78 -6.62
CA LYS A 439 -29.79 18.18 -7.92
C LYS A 439 -30.37 17.00 -8.68
N VAL A 440 -31.57 17.17 -9.19
CA VAL A 440 -32.31 16.17 -9.95
C VAL A 440 -32.53 16.71 -11.37
N PRO A 441 -32.31 15.90 -12.42
CA PRO A 441 -32.74 16.28 -13.77
C PRO A 441 -34.25 16.57 -13.82
N GLN A 442 -34.68 17.57 -14.61
CA GLN A 442 -36.09 18.01 -14.67
C GLN A 442 -37.11 16.89 -14.98
N ASN A 443 -36.68 15.78 -15.58
CA ASN A 443 -37.53 14.68 -16.03
C ASN A 443 -37.30 13.35 -15.27
N VAL A 444 -36.61 13.38 -14.14
CA VAL A 444 -36.35 12.19 -13.31
C VAL A 444 -37.01 12.39 -11.95
N MET A 445 -37.91 11.48 -11.57
CA MET A 445 -38.46 11.47 -10.21
C MET A 445 -37.46 10.76 -9.29
N PRO A 446 -36.95 11.41 -8.23
CA PRO A 446 -36.03 10.75 -7.31
C PRO A 446 -36.77 9.63 -6.57
N GLN A 447 -36.21 8.43 -6.60
CA GLN A 447 -36.71 7.26 -5.90
C GLN A 447 -35.63 6.72 -4.96
N PRO A 448 -35.48 7.29 -3.76
CA PRO A 448 -34.51 6.82 -2.79
C PRO A 448 -34.82 5.38 -2.42
N TRP A 449 -33.81 4.52 -2.46
CA TRP A 449 -33.96 3.12 -2.10
C TRP A 449 -32.81 2.65 -1.20
N ARG A 450 -33.06 1.55 -0.49
CA ARG A 450 -32.08 0.82 0.31
C ARG A 450 -32.10 -0.64 -0.10
N GLY A 451 -30.98 -1.31 0.12
CA GLY A 451 -30.81 -2.67 -0.33
C GLY A 451 -29.57 -3.34 0.22
N VAL A 452 -29.38 -4.58 -0.19
CA VAL A 452 -28.17 -5.37 0.03
C VAL A 452 -27.64 -5.76 -1.35
N LEU A 453 -26.35 -5.52 -1.58
CA LEU A 453 -25.71 -5.77 -2.87
C LEU A 453 -24.30 -6.34 -2.70
N SER A 454 -23.82 -7.03 -3.73
CA SER A 454 -22.43 -7.42 -3.92
C SER A 454 -21.83 -6.62 -5.07
N LEU A 455 -20.59 -6.18 -4.92
CA LEU A 455 -19.81 -5.55 -6.01
C LEU A 455 -19.07 -6.59 -6.86
N GLY A 456 -19.18 -7.88 -6.51
CA GLY A 456 -18.52 -8.99 -7.20
C GLY A 456 -17.01 -8.78 -7.30
N ASN A 457 -16.45 -8.88 -8.50
CA ASN A 457 -15.01 -8.76 -8.75
C ASN A 457 -14.54 -7.32 -9.04
N LEU A 458 -15.41 -6.31 -8.91
CA LEU A 458 -15.08 -4.93 -9.28
C LEU A 458 -14.09 -4.26 -8.33
N THR A 459 -14.05 -4.71 -7.08
CA THR A 459 -13.16 -4.18 -6.07
C THR A 459 -13.01 -5.18 -4.93
N ASN A 460 -11.99 -4.98 -4.09
CA ASN A 460 -11.79 -5.80 -2.91
C ASN A 460 -12.81 -5.44 -1.80
N ASP A 461 -12.91 -6.30 -0.79
CA ASP A 461 -13.86 -6.13 0.31
C ASP A 461 -13.58 -4.92 1.22
N ARG A 462 -12.41 -4.30 1.10
CA ARG A 462 -11.97 -3.18 1.94
C ARG A 462 -12.17 -1.81 1.28
N THR A 463 -12.50 -1.76 0.00
CA THR A 463 -12.61 -0.51 -0.73
C THR A 463 -13.87 0.29 -0.36
N ILE A 464 -13.69 1.57 -0.07
CA ILE A 464 -14.79 2.52 0.11
C ILE A 464 -15.37 2.98 -1.24
N ILE A 465 -16.68 2.79 -1.42
CA ILE A 465 -17.42 3.07 -2.66
C ILE A 465 -18.73 3.78 -2.36
N ALA A 466 -19.17 4.65 -3.27
CA ALA A 466 -20.49 5.26 -3.24
C ALA A 466 -21.23 5.09 -4.59
N LEU A 467 -22.53 4.82 -4.54
CA LEU A 467 -23.38 4.57 -5.72
C LEU A 467 -24.50 5.60 -5.88
N GLY A 468 -25.00 5.76 -7.11
CA GLY A 468 -26.16 6.57 -7.40
C GLY A 468 -25.84 8.01 -7.81
N GLN A 469 -26.91 8.77 -8.08
CA GLN A 469 -26.87 10.16 -8.50
C GLN A 469 -26.16 11.09 -7.51
N SER A 470 -26.29 10.78 -6.22
CA SER A 470 -25.75 11.57 -5.12
C SER A 470 -24.43 11.02 -4.58
N ARG A 471 -23.79 10.07 -5.27
CA ARG A 471 -22.54 9.43 -4.83
C ARG A 471 -21.38 10.39 -4.56
N HIS A 472 -21.47 11.62 -5.05
CA HIS A 472 -20.47 12.66 -4.81
C HIS A 472 -20.83 13.59 -3.63
N LEU A 473 -22.08 13.59 -3.17
CA LEU A 473 -22.58 14.58 -2.20
C LEU A 473 -23.54 13.92 -1.20
N GLY A 474 -22.97 13.15 -0.26
CA GLY A 474 -23.60 12.76 1.00
C GLY A 474 -24.64 11.65 0.93
N ALA A 475 -24.83 10.99 -0.24
CA ALA A 475 -25.70 9.83 -0.29
C ALA A 475 -25.19 8.68 -1.16
N GLY A 476 -25.64 7.47 -0.82
CA GLY A 476 -25.27 6.23 -1.51
C GLY A 476 -23.89 5.67 -1.17
N LEU A 477 -23.20 6.20 -0.15
CA LEU A 477 -22.00 5.57 0.41
C LEU A 477 -22.34 4.16 0.87
N LEU A 478 -21.53 3.17 0.47
CA LEU A 478 -21.66 1.79 0.88
C LEU A 478 -20.87 1.55 2.17
N VAL A 479 -21.50 0.85 3.11
CA VAL A 479 -20.89 0.39 4.36
C VAL A 479 -20.88 -1.14 4.42
N PRO A 480 -19.88 -1.75 5.10
CA PRO A 480 -19.78 -3.19 5.25
C PRO A 480 -21.04 -3.81 5.87
N TYR A 481 -21.50 -4.90 5.28
CA TYR A 481 -22.50 -5.80 5.84
C TYR A 481 -21.99 -7.23 5.71
N ASP A 482 -21.26 -7.66 6.74
CA ASP A 482 -20.64 -8.99 6.77
C ASP A 482 -21.68 -10.02 7.21
N VAL A 483 -21.84 -11.08 6.42
CA VAL A 483 -22.76 -12.19 6.67
C VAL A 483 -21.99 -13.50 6.77
N PRO A 484 -22.45 -14.48 7.56
CA PRO A 484 -21.87 -15.82 7.56
C PRO A 484 -21.89 -16.44 6.16
N GLU A 485 -20.90 -17.27 5.85
CA GLU A 485 -20.78 -17.89 4.53
C GLU A 485 -22.03 -18.71 4.13
N GLU A 486 -22.68 -19.38 5.09
CA GLU A 486 -23.94 -20.10 4.85
C GLU A 486 -25.09 -19.17 4.43
N GLU A 487 -25.23 -18.01 5.08
CA GLU A 487 -26.24 -17.00 4.72
C GLU A 487 -25.96 -16.43 3.33
N PHE A 488 -24.69 -16.20 2.99
CA PHE A 488 -24.30 -15.74 1.67
C PHE A 488 -24.69 -16.74 0.57
N ILE A 489 -24.41 -18.04 0.77
CA ILE A 489 -24.80 -19.10 -0.18
C ILE A 489 -26.32 -19.13 -0.36
N TYR A 490 -27.08 -19.03 0.74
CA TYR A 490 -28.54 -18.97 0.68
C TYR A 490 -29.03 -17.75 -0.13
N LEU A 491 -28.45 -16.57 0.10
CA LEU A 491 -28.79 -15.35 -0.64
C LEU A 491 -28.50 -15.49 -2.14
N GLN A 492 -27.41 -16.14 -2.51
CA GLN A 492 -27.07 -16.43 -3.92
C GLN A 492 -28.06 -17.40 -4.57
N GLN A 493 -28.48 -18.45 -3.87
CA GLN A 493 -29.49 -19.39 -4.37
C GLN A 493 -30.84 -18.69 -4.56
N ALA A 494 -31.32 -17.97 -3.54
CA ALA A 494 -32.58 -17.23 -3.59
C ALA A 494 -32.57 -16.10 -4.65
N TYR A 495 -31.40 -15.55 -4.99
CA TYR A 495 -31.25 -14.60 -6.11
C TYR A 495 -31.45 -15.30 -7.46
N LYS A 496 -30.80 -16.45 -7.67
CA LYS A 496 -30.92 -17.24 -8.91
C LYS A 496 -32.35 -17.71 -9.16
N GLU A 497 -33.04 -18.20 -8.13
CA GLU A 497 -34.45 -18.63 -8.22
C GLU A 497 -35.36 -17.48 -8.66
N ARG A 498 -35.26 -16.32 -7.98
CA ARG A 498 -36.06 -15.12 -8.33
C ARG A 498 -35.80 -14.60 -9.74
N LYS A 499 -34.60 -14.82 -10.28
CA LYS A 499 -34.25 -14.42 -11.65
C LYS A 499 -34.85 -15.36 -12.70
N ASN A 500 -34.95 -16.65 -12.41
CA ASN A 500 -35.58 -17.61 -13.32
C ASN A 500 -37.10 -17.43 -13.42
N ASP A 501 -37.73 -16.83 -12.41
CA ASP A 501 -39.17 -16.56 -12.35
C ASP A 501 -39.58 -15.20 -12.99
N GLN A 502 -38.63 -14.36 -13.42
CA GLN A 502 -38.85 -13.03 -14.03
C GLN A 502 -38.55 -13.03 -15.53
#